data_AF-A0AAV2RBA1-F1
#
_entry.id   AF-A0AAV2RBA1-F1
#
_cell.length_a   1.000
_cell.length_b   1.000
_cell.length_c   1.000
_cell.angle_alpha   90.00
_cell.angle_beta   90.00
_cell.angle_gamma   90.00
#
_symmetry.space_group_name_H-M   'P 1'
#
loop_
_entity.id
_entity.type
_entity.pdbx_description
1 polymer ?
#
loop_
_entity_poly.entity_id
_entity_poly.type
_entity_poly.pdbx_seq_one_letter_code
_entity_poly.pdbx_strand_id
1 'polypeptide(L)'
;RMTILHFLTRTQRRQLKMFSVLAVASWLLIVMAGGRIHMKNEENHLHVGLGTTHGATQEVHIGLGTQSNEWRERLRGPLYYDDERVIQILRSEHLQPPSTLPYHLGDYQQRLNYKDMDSWKWLHERILKLFSKRPPGFFIEAGALDGEYLSNTLHLEKVYGWKGLLVEANPSSYKELLKKHRKAWSSNTCLAVTPYPKEMVLEMMDTHELTQTYQAKWAVRGGSFLQDAGGRNQHYQAGHFDRTFATVQCFPVVSYLHALNV
;
A
#
# COMPACT_ATOMS: atom_id res chain seq x y z
N ARG A 1 6.58 23.36 32.60
CA ARG A 1 7.35 22.79 31.46
C ARG A 1 6.39 21.82 30.77
N MET A 2 5.90 21.98 29.55
CA MET A 2 6.53 22.47 28.31
C MET A 2 5.42 22.98 27.36
N THR A 3 5.71 24.08 26.67
CA THR A 3 4.80 24.87 25.82
C THR A 3 4.64 24.21 24.44
N ILE A 4 3.47 23.63 24.13
CA ILE A 4 3.10 23.20 22.76
C ILE A 4 1.91 24.06 22.32
N LEU A 5 2.17 25.31 21.93
CA LEU A 5 1.11 26.17 21.39
C LEU A 5 1.65 27.09 20.28
N HIS A 6 2.44 26.56 19.35
CA HIS A 6 2.95 27.36 18.23
C HIS A 6 2.70 26.84 16.80
N PHE A 7 1.87 25.82 16.58
CA PHE A 7 1.62 25.30 15.22
C PHE A 7 0.15 24.98 14.89
N LEU A 8 -0.81 25.78 15.40
CA LEU A 8 -2.21 25.67 14.99
C LEU A 8 -2.65 26.94 14.24
N THR A 9 -3.20 26.75 13.04
CA THR A 9 -3.80 27.82 12.23
C THR A 9 -5.00 28.44 12.96
N ARG A 10 -5.37 29.68 12.63
CA ARG A 10 -6.47 30.40 13.32
C ARG A 10 -7.79 29.64 13.29
N THR A 11 -8.03 28.87 12.22
CA THR A 11 -9.18 27.99 12.01
C THR A 11 -9.12 26.74 12.89
N GLN A 12 -7.95 26.10 13.02
CA GLN A 12 -7.75 24.96 13.91
C GLN A 12 -7.86 25.35 15.39
N ARG A 13 -7.40 26.55 15.78
CA ARG A 13 -7.61 27.06 17.15
C ARG A 13 -9.09 27.34 17.45
N ARG A 14 -9.86 27.79 16.46
CA ARG A 14 -11.32 27.97 16.59
C ARG A 14 -12.03 26.63 16.70
N GLN A 15 -11.66 25.65 15.87
CA GLN A 15 -12.19 24.28 15.94
C GLN A 15 -11.84 23.63 17.30
N LEU A 16 -10.59 23.67 17.75
CA LEU A 16 -10.21 23.16 19.08
C LEU A 16 -10.95 23.89 20.21
N LYS A 17 -11.10 25.22 20.14
CA LYS A 17 -11.86 25.97 21.13
C LYS A 17 -13.33 25.56 21.13
N MET A 18 -13.93 25.38 19.96
CA MET A 18 -15.33 24.96 19.82
C MET A 18 -15.54 23.52 20.29
N PHE A 19 -14.62 22.60 19.98
CA PHE A 19 -14.59 21.24 20.53
C PHE A 19 -14.38 21.23 22.05
N SER A 20 -13.51 22.09 22.58
CA SER A 20 -13.30 22.19 24.03
C SER A 20 -14.52 22.79 24.75
N VAL A 21 -15.21 23.75 24.14
CA VAL A 21 -16.45 24.32 24.69
C VAL A 21 -17.60 23.32 24.62
N LEU A 22 -17.72 22.56 23.53
CA LEU A 22 -18.71 21.49 23.40
C LEU A 22 -18.42 20.33 24.36
N ALA A 23 -17.15 19.91 24.49
CA ALA A 23 -16.75 18.88 25.43
C ALA A 23 -17.00 19.32 26.87
N VAL A 24 -16.67 20.57 27.23
CA VAL A 24 -16.93 21.12 28.57
C VAL A 24 -18.42 21.30 28.82
N ALA A 25 -19.21 21.72 27.83
CA ALA A 25 -20.67 21.84 27.93
C ALA A 25 -21.35 20.47 28.07
N SER A 26 -20.90 19.46 27.32
CA SER A 26 -21.35 18.07 27.48
C SER A 26 -20.93 17.49 28.83
N TRP A 27 -19.72 17.79 29.30
CA TRP A 27 -19.24 17.35 30.62
C TRP A 27 -20.04 18.02 31.75
N LEU A 28 -20.33 19.32 31.64
CA LEU A 28 -21.19 20.07 32.57
C LEU A 28 -22.63 19.54 32.54
N LEU A 29 -23.20 19.21 31.38
CA LEU A 29 -24.54 18.61 31.27
C LEU A 29 -24.61 17.23 31.92
N ILE A 30 -23.57 16.39 31.75
CA ILE A 30 -23.48 15.06 32.38
C ILE A 30 -23.36 15.19 33.91
N VAL A 31 -22.51 16.11 34.39
CA VAL A 31 -22.31 16.37 35.83
C VAL A 31 -23.55 17.00 36.48
N MET A 32 -24.22 17.95 35.80
CA MET A 32 -25.42 18.63 36.29
C MET A 32 -26.66 17.73 36.28
N ALA A 33 -26.71 16.71 35.42
CA ALA A 33 -27.77 15.70 35.40
C ALA A 33 -27.57 14.57 36.42
N GLY A 34 -26.54 14.63 37.27
CA GLY A 34 -26.23 13.59 38.26
C GLY A 34 -25.72 12.27 37.65
N GLY A 35 -25.41 12.26 36.35
CA GLY A 35 -24.89 11.10 35.64
C GLY A 35 -23.43 10.85 36.02
N ARG A 36 -23.14 9.74 36.69
CA ARG A 36 -21.76 9.26 36.87
C ARG A 36 -21.37 8.46 35.63
N ILE A 37 -20.21 8.75 35.06
CA ILE A 37 -19.60 7.86 34.07
C ILE A 37 -18.83 6.81 34.86
N HIS A 38 -19.13 5.54 34.63
CA HIS A 38 -18.37 4.44 35.20
C HIS A 38 -17.74 3.62 34.07
N MET A 39 -16.51 3.18 34.34
CA MET A 39 -15.75 2.34 33.43
C MET A 39 -15.42 1.04 34.15
N LYS A 40 -15.73 -0.09 33.51
CA LYS A 40 -15.41 -1.42 34.04
C LYS A 40 -14.77 -2.25 32.95
N ASN A 41 -13.71 -2.96 33.29
CA ASN A 41 -13.05 -3.89 32.39
C ASN A 41 -13.41 -5.30 32.82
N GLU A 42 -14.13 -6.04 31.98
CA GLU A 42 -14.50 -7.44 32.19
C GLU A 42 -14.29 -8.23 30.91
N GLU A 43 -13.62 -9.38 30.99
CA GLU A 43 -13.53 -10.37 29.90
C GLU A 43 -13.26 -9.78 28.49
N ASN A 44 -12.26 -8.91 28.36
CA ASN A 44 -11.88 -8.21 27.10
C ASN A 44 -12.90 -7.19 26.57
N HIS A 45 -13.83 -6.76 27.40
CA HIS A 45 -14.73 -5.67 27.10
C HIS A 45 -14.47 -4.51 28.07
N LEU A 46 -14.28 -3.32 27.50
CA LEU A 46 -14.36 -2.08 28.24
C LEU A 46 -15.82 -1.61 28.20
N HIS A 47 -16.46 -1.68 29.35
CA HIS A 47 -17.83 -1.20 29.56
C HIS A 47 -17.77 0.27 29.96
N VAL A 48 -18.40 1.14 29.18
CA VAL A 48 -18.57 2.55 29.52
C VAL A 48 -20.06 2.84 29.67
N GLY A 49 -20.50 3.07 30.90
CA GLY A 49 -21.90 3.33 31.24
C GLY A 49 -22.13 4.73 31.79
N LEU A 50 -23.35 5.25 31.58
CA LEU A 50 -23.83 6.49 32.21
C LEU A 50 -24.90 6.13 33.25
N GLY A 51 -24.65 6.40 34.53
CA GLY A 51 -25.60 6.11 35.62
C GLY A 51 -24.93 5.66 36.92
N THR A 52 -25.74 5.23 37.90
CA THR A 52 -25.28 4.80 39.24
C THR A 52 -25.23 3.27 39.42
N THR A 53 -25.75 2.49 38.48
CA THR A 53 -25.88 1.02 38.59
C THR A 53 -25.53 0.34 37.26
N HIS A 54 -24.83 -0.79 37.32
CA HIS A 54 -24.52 -1.62 36.15
C HIS A 54 -25.79 -2.24 35.54
N GLY A 55 -25.99 -2.06 34.23
CA GLY A 55 -27.16 -2.57 33.52
C GLY A 55 -26.98 -2.55 32.00
N ALA A 56 -27.17 -3.71 31.36
CA ALA A 56 -26.85 -3.96 29.94
C ALA A 56 -27.54 -3.05 28.91
N THR A 57 -28.56 -2.28 29.30
CA THR A 57 -29.38 -1.45 28.40
C THR A 57 -28.90 0.00 28.28
N GLN A 58 -27.98 0.45 29.13
CA GLN A 58 -27.47 1.84 29.15
C GLN A 58 -25.92 1.89 29.14
N GLU A 59 -25.28 0.81 28.69
CA GLU A 59 -23.83 0.68 28.60
C GLU A 59 -23.38 0.59 27.13
N VAL A 60 -22.33 1.34 26.79
CA VAL A 60 -21.61 1.16 25.53
C VAL A 60 -20.50 0.15 25.78
N HIS A 61 -20.57 -0.97 25.06
CA HIS A 61 -19.58 -2.02 25.11
C HIS A 61 -18.53 -1.77 24.02
N ILE A 62 -17.30 -1.43 24.42
CA ILE A 62 -16.16 -1.36 23.52
C ILE A 62 -15.39 -2.68 23.67
N GLY A 63 -15.53 -3.57 22.68
CA GLY A 63 -14.71 -4.78 22.62
C GLY A 63 -13.24 -4.39 22.47
N LEU A 64 -12.40 -4.85 23.39
CA LEU A 64 -10.95 -4.83 23.23
C LEU A 64 -10.59 -6.14 22.55
N GLY A 65 -10.65 -6.13 21.22
CA GLY A 65 -10.66 -7.29 20.34
C GLY A 65 -9.92 -8.55 20.79
N THR A 66 -10.69 -9.62 20.98
CA THR A 66 -10.19 -11.00 20.99
C THR A 66 -10.75 -11.85 19.85
N GLN A 67 -10.89 -11.25 18.67
CA GLN A 67 -11.04 -12.01 17.43
C GLN A 67 -9.85 -11.76 16.50
N SER A 68 -9.33 -12.84 15.92
CA SER A 68 -8.08 -12.95 15.14
C SER A 68 -7.93 -11.99 13.95
N ASN A 69 -8.98 -11.24 13.59
CA ASN A 69 -9.03 -10.36 12.42
C ASN A 69 -9.16 -8.86 12.75
N GLU A 70 -9.43 -8.45 13.99
CA GLU A 70 -9.67 -7.04 14.33
C GLU A 70 -8.42 -6.16 14.15
N TRP A 71 -7.24 -6.73 14.33
CA TRP A 71 -5.99 -6.00 14.09
C TRP A 71 -5.73 -5.76 12.60
N ARG A 72 -6.32 -6.53 11.67
CA ARG A 72 -6.19 -6.30 10.23
C ARG A 72 -6.89 -5.02 9.80
N GLU A 73 -8.01 -4.69 10.45
CA GLU A 73 -8.69 -3.39 10.27
C GLU A 73 -7.78 -2.21 10.67
N ARG A 74 -6.79 -2.43 11.55
CA ARG A 74 -5.81 -1.41 11.93
C ARG A 74 -4.75 -1.15 10.84
N LEU A 75 -4.65 -1.98 9.81
CA LEU A 75 -3.85 -1.65 8.62
C LEU A 75 -4.46 -0.51 7.78
N ARG A 76 -5.70 -0.10 8.09
CA ARG A 76 -6.37 1.07 7.51
C ARG A 76 -5.99 2.38 8.20
N GLY A 77 -5.30 2.36 9.34
CA GLY A 77 -4.83 3.59 10.01
C GLY A 77 -4.32 3.42 11.45
N PRO A 78 -3.57 4.42 11.94
CA PRO A 78 -2.17 4.57 11.60
C PRO A 78 -1.32 3.70 12.54
N LEU A 79 -1.05 2.47 12.10
CA LEU A 79 0.12 1.73 12.58
C LEU A 79 1.34 2.30 11.85
N TYR A 80 2.36 2.71 12.61
CA TYR A 80 3.57 3.28 12.02
C TYR A 80 4.33 2.21 11.25
N TYR A 81 5.19 2.62 10.31
CA TYR A 81 5.86 1.72 9.37
C TYR A 81 6.72 0.63 10.03
N ASP A 82 7.16 0.84 11.28
CA ASP A 82 8.03 -0.03 12.07
C ASP A 82 7.26 -0.84 13.13
N ASP A 83 5.93 -0.72 13.18
CA ASP A 83 5.12 -1.53 14.08
C ASP A 83 5.30 -3.02 13.76
N GLU A 84 5.63 -3.83 14.77
CA GLU A 84 5.93 -5.26 14.59
C GLU A 84 4.80 -6.00 13.87
N ARG A 85 3.54 -5.60 14.07
CA ARG A 85 2.39 -6.23 13.39
C ARG A 85 2.36 -5.93 11.90
N VAL A 86 2.78 -4.72 11.50
CA VAL A 86 2.92 -4.33 10.09
C VAL A 86 4.03 -5.15 9.44
N ILE A 87 5.16 -5.30 10.12
CA ILE A 87 6.29 -6.09 9.63
C ILE A 87 5.91 -7.58 9.53
N GLN A 88 5.22 -8.11 10.54
CA GLN A 88 4.78 -9.50 10.58
C GLN A 88 3.81 -9.81 9.45
N ILE A 89 2.79 -8.97 9.20
CA ILE A 89 1.84 -9.21 8.11
C ILE A 89 2.50 -9.10 6.74
N LEU A 90 3.45 -8.18 6.58
CA LEU A 90 4.22 -8.07 5.37
C LEU A 90 4.94 -9.38 5.08
N ARG A 91 5.62 -9.94 6.08
CA ARG A 91 6.35 -11.21 5.97
C ARG A 91 5.43 -12.41 5.72
N SER A 92 4.29 -12.50 6.41
CA SER A 92 3.45 -13.69 6.36
C SER A 92 2.45 -13.71 5.21
N GLU A 93 2.00 -12.55 4.71
CA GLU A 93 0.87 -12.48 3.77
C GLU A 93 1.18 -11.71 2.49
N HIS A 94 2.10 -10.74 2.53
CA HIS A 94 2.33 -9.84 1.40
C HIS A 94 3.72 -9.96 0.77
N LEU A 95 4.59 -10.83 1.28
CA LEU A 95 5.93 -11.05 0.71
C LEU A 95 6.06 -12.47 0.19
N GLN A 96 6.27 -12.58 -1.11
CA GLN A 96 6.62 -13.81 -1.78
C GLN A 96 8.15 -13.91 -1.90
N PRO A 97 8.77 -15.02 -1.46
CA PRO A 97 10.22 -15.21 -1.58
C PRO A 97 10.68 -15.36 -3.03
N PRO A 98 11.96 -15.06 -3.32
CA PRO A 98 12.60 -15.34 -4.60
C PRO A 98 12.37 -16.77 -5.08
N SER A 99 12.07 -16.93 -6.37
CA SER A 99 11.86 -18.27 -6.93
C SER A 99 13.17 -19.07 -6.96
N THR A 100 13.10 -20.37 -6.66
CA THR A 100 14.20 -21.31 -6.84
C THR A 100 14.21 -21.92 -8.24
N LEU A 101 13.09 -21.86 -8.98
CA LEU A 101 12.93 -22.43 -10.32
C LEU A 101 13.68 -21.65 -11.40
N PRO A 102 14.10 -22.29 -12.52
CA PRO A 102 14.71 -21.57 -13.63
C PRO A 102 13.82 -20.43 -14.14
N TYR A 103 14.45 -19.34 -14.59
CA TYR A 103 13.75 -18.20 -15.21
C TYR A 103 12.84 -18.68 -16.34
N HIS A 104 11.60 -18.19 -16.35
CA HIS A 104 10.62 -18.49 -17.39
C HIS A 104 10.23 -17.20 -18.10
N LEU A 105 11.18 -16.71 -18.90
CA LEU A 105 11.08 -15.45 -19.62
C LEU A 105 10.50 -15.70 -21.03
N GLY A 106 9.61 -14.82 -21.45
CA GLY A 106 8.91 -14.92 -22.73
C GLY A 106 9.72 -14.33 -23.88
N ASP A 107 9.37 -14.72 -25.10
CA ASP A 107 9.95 -14.11 -26.29
C ASP A 107 9.08 -12.93 -26.76
N TYR A 108 9.41 -11.70 -26.34
CA TYR A 108 8.70 -10.48 -26.73
C TYR A 108 9.13 -9.99 -28.11
N GLN A 109 9.19 -10.90 -29.10
CA GLN A 109 9.77 -10.62 -30.40
C GLN A 109 8.86 -9.94 -31.43
N GLN A 110 7.53 -9.81 -31.26
CA GLN A 110 6.69 -9.27 -32.35
C GLN A 110 5.56 -8.29 -31.96
N ARG A 111 5.62 -7.14 -32.65
CA ARG A 111 4.64 -6.06 -32.93
C ARG A 111 4.58 -4.77 -32.08
N LEU A 112 5.17 -4.72 -30.90
CA LEU A 112 5.44 -3.53 -30.08
C LEU A 112 6.61 -3.86 -29.13
N ASN A 113 7.78 -4.10 -29.72
CA ASN A 113 8.99 -4.37 -28.95
C ASN A 113 9.30 -3.14 -28.11
N TYR A 114 9.03 -3.22 -26.81
CA TYR A 114 9.28 -2.13 -25.88
C TYR A 114 10.74 -1.68 -25.88
N LYS A 115 11.66 -2.56 -26.29
CA LYS A 115 13.08 -2.24 -26.44
C LYS A 115 13.35 -1.22 -27.53
N ASP A 116 12.42 -1.05 -28.47
CA ASP A 116 12.51 -0.02 -29.50
C ASP A 116 11.99 1.35 -29.02
N MET A 117 11.28 1.40 -27.89
CA MET A 117 10.82 2.66 -27.29
C MET A 117 12.00 3.49 -26.79
N ASP A 118 12.09 4.74 -27.24
CA ASP A 118 13.18 5.65 -26.86
C ASP A 118 13.23 5.90 -25.35
N SER A 119 12.07 5.97 -24.70
CA SER A 119 11.96 6.10 -23.24
C SER A 119 12.63 4.94 -22.51
N TRP A 120 12.41 3.70 -22.99
CA TRP A 120 13.01 2.51 -22.41
C TRP A 120 14.51 2.47 -22.65
N LYS A 121 14.97 2.73 -23.89
CA LYS A 121 16.40 2.79 -24.23
C LYS A 121 17.13 3.79 -23.34
N TRP A 122 16.61 5.01 -23.25
CA TRP A 122 17.21 6.08 -22.47
C TRP A 122 17.34 5.73 -20.98
N LEU A 123 16.29 5.17 -20.39
CA LEU A 123 16.30 4.77 -18.97
C LEU A 123 17.26 3.59 -18.74
N HIS A 124 17.20 2.58 -19.60
CA HIS A 124 18.02 1.39 -19.50
C HIS A 124 19.51 1.73 -19.60
N GLU A 125 19.90 2.53 -20.59
CA GLU A 125 21.28 3.01 -20.74
C GLU A 125 21.77 3.76 -19.49
N ARG A 126 20.91 4.59 -18.88
CA ARG A 126 21.27 5.33 -17.67
C ARG A 126 21.44 4.39 -16.46
N ILE A 127 20.56 3.43 -16.28
CA ILE A 127 20.66 2.41 -15.22
C ILE A 127 21.97 1.63 -15.38
N LEU A 128 22.25 1.11 -16.58
CA LEU A 128 23.49 0.39 -16.84
C LEU A 128 24.72 1.24 -16.59
N LYS A 129 24.72 2.50 -17.04
CA LYS A 129 25.85 3.41 -16.83
C LYS A 129 26.12 3.68 -15.34
N LEU A 130 25.08 3.78 -14.53
CA LEU A 130 25.20 4.06 -13.09
C LEU A 130 25.63 2.84 -12.27
N PHE A 131 25.18 1.64 -12.65
CA PHE A 131 25.27 0.46 -11.78
C PHE A 131 26.15 -0.68 -12.32
N SER A 132 26.51 -0.69 -13.61
CA SER A 132 27.33 -1.78 -14.21
C SER A 132 28.71 -1.96 -13.57
N LYS A 133 29.28 -0.89 -12.99
CA LYS A 133 30.59 -0.90 -12.33
C LYS A 133 30.48 -0.93 -10.80
N ARG A 134 29.27 -1.08 -10.25
CA ARG A 134 29.04 -1.13 -8.80
C ARG A 134 28.89 -2.58 -8.34
N PRO A 135 29.28 -2.89 -7.09
CA PRO A 135 28.93 -4.17 -6.51
C PRO A 135 27.40 -4.37 -6.50
N PRO A 136 26.92 -5.62 -6.54
CA PRO A 136 25.49 -5.90 -6.53
C PRO A 136 24.82 -5.30 -5.29
N GLY A 137 23.73 -4.57 -5.51
CA GLY A 137 22.96 -3.92 -4.45
C GLY A 137 21.58 -4.53 -4.26
N PHE A 138 20.70 -3.75 -3.63
CA PHE A 138 19.28 -4.07 -3.49
C PHE A 138 18.44 -3.04 -4.25
N PHE A 139 17.58 -3.49 -5.17
CA PHE A 139 16.63 -2.63 -5.88
C PHE A 139 15.21 -2.77 -5.34
N ILE A 140 14.39 -1.74 -5.55
CA ILE A 140 12.94 -1.82 -5.38
C ILE A 140 12.31 -1.32 -6.68
N GLU A 141 11.45 -2.14 -7.28
CA GLU A 141 10.69 -1.79 -8.49
C GLU A 141 9.22 -1.61 -8.14
N ALA A 142 8.70 -0.41 -8.38
CA ALA A 142 7.29 -0.08 -8.18
C ALA A 142 6.56 -0.15 -9.52
N GLY A 143 5.54 -1.00 -9.62
CA GLY A 143 4.88 -1.31 -10.89
C GLY A 143 5.66 -2.35 -11.69
N ALA A 144 5.93 -3.51 -11.10
CA ALA A 144 6.71 -4.58 -11.74
C ALA A 144 5.98 -5.32 -12.87
N LEU A 145 4.70 -5.01 -13.11
CA LEU A 145 3.87 -5.51 -14.19
C LEU A 145 3.86 -7.05 -14.25
N ASP A 146 4.26 -7.64 -15.39
CA ASP A 146 4.34 -9.08 -15.59
C ASP A 146 5.70 -9.66 -15.19
N GLY A 147 6.55 -8.86 -14.54
CA GLY A 147 7.88 -9.24 -14.13
C GLY A 147 8.92 -9.25 -15.24
N GLU A 148 8.60 -8.88 -16.47
CA GLU A 148 9.55 -8.95 -17.59
C GLU A 148 9.39 -7.82 -18.61
N TYR A 149 8.19 -7.61 -19.16
CA TYR A 149 7.90 -6.53 -20.08
C TYR A 149 8.12 -5.19 -19.39
N LEU A 150 8.89 -4.30 -20.01
CA LEU A 150 9.30 -2.99 -19.44
C LEU A 150 10.03 -3.05 -18.09
N SER A 151 10.48 -4.23 -17.66
CA SER A 151 11.21 -4.38 -16.39
C SER A 151 12.51 -3.58 -16.41
N ASN A 152 12.67 -2.71 -15.40
CA ASN A 152 13.86 -1.88 -15.24
C ASN A 152 14.96 -2.60 -14.47
N THR A 153 14.61 -3.66 -13.74
CA THR A 153 15.52 -4.32 -12.80
C THR A 153 15.93 -5.73 -13.22
N LEU A 154 15.25 -6.35 -14.20
CA LEU A 154 15.56 -7.72 -14.64
C LEU A 154 17.02 -7.88 -15.07
N HIS A 155 17.59 -6.87 -15.73
CA HIS A 155 18.99 -6.90 -16.13
C HIS A 155 19.94 -6.77 -14.94
N LEU A 156 19.62 -5.91 -13.97
CA LEU A 156 20.38 -5.79 -12.72
C LEU A 156 20.39 -7.12 -11.94
N GLU A 157 19.24 -7.77 -11.86
CA GLU A 157 19.06 -9.07 -11.21
C GLU A 157 19.84 -10.19 -11.92
N LYS A 158 19.59 -10.37 -13.22
CA LYS A 158 20.09 -11.53 -13.98
C LYS A 158 21.58 -11.42 -14.34
N VAL A 159 22.05 -10.22 -14.67
CA VAL A 159 23.42 -10.00 -15.19
C VAL A 159 24.37 -9.53 -14.10
N TYR A 160 23.91 -8.61 -13.24
CA TYR A 160 24.74 -8.02 -12.20
C TYR A 160 24.48 -8.61 -10.82
N GLY A 161 23.63 -9.63 -10.68
CA GLY A 161 23.40 -10.33 -9.42
C GLY A 161 22.74 -9.49 -8.32
N TRP A 162 22.07 -8.39 -8.68
CA TRP A 162 21.36 -7.57 -7.71
C TRP A 162 20.20 -8.35 -7.11
N LYS A 163 19.98 -8.16 -5.82
CA LYS A 163 18.76 -8.62 -5.15
C LYS A 163 17.73 -7.51 -5.21
N GLY A 164 16.47 -7.81 -4.93
CA GLY A 164 15.49 -6.75 -4.85
C GLY A 164 14.10 -7.18 -4.45
N LEU A 165 13.19 -6.22 -4.55
CA LEU A 165 11.77 -6.33 -4.31
C LEU A 165 11.00 -5.81 -5.52
N LEU A 166 10.07 -6.63 -6.03
CA LEU A 166 9.13 -6.30 -7.09
C LEU A 166 7.76 -6.03 -6.48
N VAL A 167 7.24 -4.82 -6.60
CA VAL A 167 5.91 -4.44 -6.10
C VAL A 167 4.97 -4.23 -7.27
N GLU A 168 3.88 -4.97 -7.33
CA GLU A 168 2.87 -4.83 -8.38
C GLU A 168 1.47 -4.92 -7.77
N ALA A 169 0.69 -3.85 -7.90
CA ALA A 169 -0.60 -3.73 -7.26
C ALA A 169 -1.73 -4.39 -8.08
N ASN A 170 -1.58 -4.51 -9.40
CA ASN A 170 -2.60 -5.15 -10.24
C ASN A 170 -2.53 -6.68 -10.04
N PRO A 171 -3.57 -7.32 -9.47
CA PRO A 171 -3.52 -8.74 -9.16
C PRO A 171 -3.39 -9.63 -10.40
N SER A 172 -3.91 -9.19 -11.54
CA SER A 172 -3.80 -9.91 -12.81
C SER A 172 -2.39 -9.84 -13.38
N SER A 173 -1.72 -8.69 -13.28
CA SER A 173 -0.31 -8.55 -13.65
C SER A 173 0.60 -9.33 -12.71
N TYR A 174 0.35 -9.25 -11.40
CA TYR A 174 1.11 -9.99 -10.39
C TYR A 174 1.07 -11.51 -10.59
N LYS A 175 -0.08 -12.06 -10.98
CA LYS A 175 -0.20 -13.49 -11.32
C LYS A 175 0.73 -13.90 -12.47
N GLU A 176 0.91 -13.04 -13.47
CA GLU A 176 1.85 -13.31 -14.57
C GLU A 176 3.30 -13.11 -14.12
N LEU A 177 3.57 -12.13 -13.25
CA LEU A 177 4.89 -11.92 -12.64
C LEU A 177 5.41 -13.18 -11.94
N LEU A 178 4.57 -13.84 -11.15
CA LEU A 178 4.95 -15.07 -10.44
C LEU A 178 5.41 -16.18 -11.41
N LYS A 179 4.82 -16.24 -12.62
CA LYS A 179 5.19 -17.25 -13.63
C LYS A 179 6.57 -17.03 -14.22
N LYS A 180 7.15 -15.83 -14.09
CA LYS A 180 8.50 -15.51 -14.63
C LYS A 180 9.63 -16.08 -13.81
N HIS A 181 9.35 -16.55 -12.59
CA HIS A 181 10.33 -17.10 -11.67
C HIS A 181 11.49 -16.13 -11.39
N ARG A 182 11.16 -14.85 -11.18
CA ARG A 182 12.13 -13.83 -10.78
C ARG A 182 12.86 -14.24 -9.49
N LYS A 183 14.12 -13.81 -9.37
CA LYS A 183 15.03 -14.07 -8.23
C LYS A 183 15.02 -12.93 -7.21
N ALA A 184 14.01 -12.08 -7.27
CA ALA A 184 13.72 -11.02 -6.32
C ALA A 184 12.50 -11.40 -5.45
N TRP A 185 12.40 -10.79 -4.27
CA TRP A 185 11.16 -10.80 -3.50
C TRP A 185 10.05 -10.14 -4.32
N SER A 186 8.79 -10.51 -4.09
CA SER A 186 7.66 -9.85 -4.75
C SER A 186 6.48 -9.61 -3.81
N SER A 187 5.67 -8.60 -4.10
CA SER A 187 4.53 -8.20 -3.29
C SER A 187 3.35 -7.75 -4.17
N ASN A 188 2.17 -8.32 -3.93
CA ASN A 188 0.91 -7.93 -4.58
C ASN A 188 0.23 -6.79 -3.82
N THR A 189 0.87 -5.63 -3.84
CA THR A 189 0.52 -4.45 -3.04
C THR A 189 0.95 -3.20 -3.79
N CYS A 190 0.72 -2.04 -3.19
CA CYS A 190 1.30 -0.77 -3.61
C CYS A 190 2.30 -0.22 -2.59
N LEU A 191 3.04 0.80 -3.01
CA LEU A 191 3.91 1.57 -2.11
C LEU A 191 3.14 2.79 -1.57
N ALA A 192 3.13 2.94 -0.25
CA ALA A 192 2.55 4.09 0.40
C ALA A 192 3.60 5.22 0.50
N VAL A 193 3.20 6.45 0.17
CA VAL A 193 3.97 7.68 0.43
C VAL A 193 3.75 8.23 1.84
N THR A 194 2.85 7.60 2.60
CA THR A 194 2.56 7.89 4.01
C THR A 194 3.45 7.06 4.93
N PRO A 195 3.67 7.48 6.19
CA PRO A 195 4.45 6.70 7.16
C PRO A 195 3.70 5.51 7.78
N TYR A 196 2.51 5.19 7.27
CA TYR A 196 1.66 4.08 7.72
C TYR A 196 1.05 3.35 6.51
N PRO A 197 0.74 2.05 6.64
CA PRO A 197 -0.02 1.32 5.65
C PRO A 197 -1.42 1.94 5.47
N LYS A 198 -1.95 1.81 4.26
CA LYS A 198 -3.30 2.26 3.93
C LYS A 198 -3.84 1.53 2.72
N GLU A 199 -5.16 1.44 2.64
CA GLU A 199 -5.83 1.02 1.40
C GLU A 199 -5.91 2.20 0.42
N MET A 200 -5.78 1.89 -0.87
CA MET A 200 -5.99 2.83 -1.96
C MET A 200 -6.81 2.17 -3.07
N VAL A 201 -7.48 2.98 -3.88
CA VAL A 201 -8.17 2.50 -5.07
C VAL A 201 -7.19 2.50 -6.24
N LEU A 202 -6.99 1.35 -6.86
CA LEU A 202 -6.24 1.18 -8.09
C LEU A 202 -7.21 1.22 -9.27
N GLU A 203 -7.01 2.15 -10.19
CA GLU A 203 -7.62 2.13 -11.52
C GLU A 203 -6.76 1.24 -12.43
N MET A 204 -7.32 0.10 -12.80
CA MET A 204 -6.69 -0.92 -13.63
C MET A 204 -7.11 -0.76 -15.08
N MET A 205 -6.12 -0.69 -15.96
CA MET A 205 -6.31 -0.60 -17.41
C MET A 205 -6.11 -1.98 -18.03
N ASP A 206 -7.00 -2.40 -18.94
CA ASP A 206 -6.83 -3.61 -19.74
C ASP A 206 -7.35 -3.42 -21.17
N THR A 207 -6.99 -4.35 -22.05
CA THR A 207 -7.48 -4.39 -23.45
C THR A 207 -8.72 -5.26 -23.56
N HIS A 208 -9.69 -4.89 -24.41
CA HIS A 208 -10.79 -5.78 -24.78
C HIS A 208 -10.27 -7.14 -25.30
N GLU A 209 -10.97 -8.23 -25.00
CA GLU A 209 -10.55 -9.60 -25.38
C GLU A 209 -10.30 -9.78 -26.88
N LEU A 210 -10.99 -9.01 -27.74
CA LEU A 210 -11.00 -9.19 -29.20
C LEU A 210 -9.91 -8.43 -29.97
N THR A 211 -9.09 -7.60 -29.33
CA THR A 211 -8.08 -6.75 -30.04
C THR A 211 -6.62 -7.11 -29.76
N GLN A 212 -6.34 -8.22 -29.06
CA GLN A 212 -5.05 -8.41 -28.39
C GLN A 212 -3.94 -8.98 -29.30
N THR A 213 -2.87 -8.20 -29.47
CA THR A 213 -1.52 -8.77 -29.46
C THR A 213 -0.99 -8.69 -28.02
N TYR A 214 -0.26 -9.73 -27.57
CA TYR A 214 0.22 -9.84 -26.19
C TYR A 214 1.08 -8.62 -25.74
N GLN A 215 1.72 -7.93 -26.68
CA GLN A 215 2.60 -6.78 -26.39
C GLN A 215 1.83 -5.48 -26.15
N ALA A 216 0.79 -5.20 -26.94
CA ALA A 216 -0.07 -4.03 -26.72
C ALA A 216 -0.75 -4.08 -25.36
N LYS A 217 -1.17 -5.29 -24.94
CA LYS A 217 -1.77 -5.55 -23.64
C LYS A 217 -0.91 -5.05 -22.48
N TRP A 218 0.38 -5.37 -22.47
CA TRP A 218 1.27 -5.00 -21.37
C TRP A 218 1.54 -3.51 -21.31
N ALA A 219 1.69 -2.85 -22.46
CA ALA A 219 1.80 -1.39 -22.52
C ALA A 219 0.55 -0.70 -21.94
N VAL A 220 -0.63 -1.23 -22.23
CA VAL A 220 -1.91 -0.71 -21.69
C VAL A 220 -2.01 -0.95 -20.18
N ARG A 221 -1.72 -2.17 -19.71
CA ARG A 221 -1.74 -2.50 -18.28
C ARG A 221 -0.76 -1.67 -17.47
N GLY A 222 0.39 -1.33 -18.03
CA GLY A 222 1.37 -0.41 -17.43
C GLY A 222 0.85 1.02 -17.24
N GLY A 223 -0.29 1.37 -17.84
CA GLY A 223 -1.01 2.62 -17.60
C GLY A 223 -1.92 2.61 -16.37
N SER A 224 -2.01 1.50 -15.61
CA SER A 224 -2.78 1.44 -14.36
C SER A 224 -2.19 2.35 -13.29
N PHE A 225 -3.02 2.97 -12.45
CA PHE A 225 -2.55 3.93 -11.44
C PHE A 225 -3.45 4.00 -10.20
N LEU A 226 -2.86 4.42 -9.07
CA LEU A 226 -3.61 4.66 -7.84
C LEU A 226 -4.39 5.98 -7.95
N GLN A 227 -5.68 5.95 -7.63
CA GLN A 227 -6.51 7.15 -7.52
C GLN A 227 -5.88 8.13 -6.53
N ASP A 228 -6.05 9.42 -6.82
CA ASP A 228 -5.43 10.55 -6.10
C ASP A 228 -3.89 10.62 -6.12
N ALA A 229 -3.20 9.62 -6.68
CA ALA A 229 -1.76 9.67 -6.96
C ALA A 229 -1.45 9.87 -8.46
N GLY A 230 -2.45 9.71 -9.33
CA GLY A 230 -2.27 9.82 -10.77
C GLY A 230 -2.09 11.26 -11.28
N GLY A 231 -1.22 11.43 -12.27
CA GLY A 231 -1.01 12.71 -12.95
C GLY A 231 -2.12 13.06 -13.94
N ARG A 232 -2.23 14.35 -14.33
CA ARG A 232 -3.24 14.83 -15.31
C ARG A 232 -3.21 14.07 -16.65
N ASN A 233 -2.05 13.53 -17.03
CA ASN A 233 -1.86 12.79 -18.27
C ASN A 233 -2.23 11.30 -18.20
N GLN A 234 -2.65 10.79 -17.04
CA GLN A 234 -3.03 9.37 -16.87
C GLN A 234 -4.50 9.09 -17.22
N HIS A 235 -5.31 10.14 -17.43
CA HIS A 235 -6.68 10.01 -17.89
C HIS A 235 -6.71 9.81 -19.42
N TYR A 236 -6.23 8.66 -19.88
CA TYR A 236 -6.16 8.32 -21.31
C TYR A 236 -7.57 8.09 -21.89
N GLN A 237 -7.90 8.65 -23.06
CA GLN A 237 -9.27 8.68 -23.60
C GLN A 237 -9.97 7.31 -23.63
N ALA A 238 -11.19 7.27 -23.09
CA ALA A 238 -11.97 6.09 -22.67
C ALA A 238 -12.60 5.25 -23.80
N GLY A 239 -12.12 5.34 -25.04
CA GLY A 239 -12.77 4.71 -26.19
C GLY A 239 -12.31 3.30 -26.54
N HIS A 240 -11.17 2.84 -26.03
CA HIS A 240 -10.48 1.63 -26.55
C HIS A 240 -9.99 0.64 -25.48
N PHE A 241 -10.19 0.92 -24.19
CA PHE A 241 -9.63 0.12 -23.09
C PHE A 241 -10.68 -0.10 -22.00
N ASP A 242 -10.63 -1.28 -21.40
CA ASP A 242 -11.42 -1.64 -20.23
C ASP A 242 -10.79 -1.03 -18.99
N ARG A 243 -11.64 -0.40 -18.17
CA ARG A 243 -11.25 0.17 -16.89
C ARG A 243 -11.96 -0.55 -15.77
N THR A 244 -11.18 -1.05 -14.84
CA THR A 244 -11.70 -1.73 -13.64
C THR A 244 -11.04 -1.14 -12.41
N PHE A 245 -11.68 -1.31 -11.25
CA PHE A 245 -11.19 -0.74 -10.00
C PHE A 245 -10.97 -1.84 -8.98
N ALA A 246 -9.91 -1.73 -8.21
CA ALA A 246 -9.62 -2.63 -7.10
C ALA A 246 -9.14 -1.84 -5.88
N THR A 247 -9.59 -2.24 -4.69
CA THR A 247 -8.95 -1.77 -3.46
C THR A 247 -7.69 -2.58 -3.23
N VAL A 248 -6.56 -1.89 -3.05
CA VAL A 248 -5.24 -2.49 -2.85
C VAL A 248 -4.62 -1.98 -1.56
N GLN A 249 -3.94 -2.87 -0.83
CA GLN A 249 -3.19 -2.50 0.36
C GLN A 249 -1.84 -1.89 -0.05
N CYS A 250 -1.52 -0.71 0.45
CA CYS A 250 -0.22 -0.09 0.29
C CYS A 250 0.59 -0.13 1.58
N PHE A 251 1.89 -0.38 1.48
CA PHE A 251 2.81 -0.32 2.61
C PHE A 251 3.93 0.69 2.37
N PRO A 252 4.42 1.40 3.41
CA PRO A 252 5.59 2.26 3.29
C PRO A 252 6.81 1.45 2.87
N VAL A 253 7.68 2.03 2.04
CA VAL A 253 8.94 1.38 1.60
C VAL A 253 9.79 0.96 2.80
N VAL A 254 9.82 1.78 3.86
CA VAL A 254 10.59 1.49 5.08
C VAL A 254 10.12 0.21 5.77
N SER A 255 8.81 -0.09 5.74
CA SER A 255 8.27 -1.35 6.29
C SER A 255 8.82 -2.57 5.55
N TYR A 256 8.96 -2.48 4.22
CA TYR A 256 9.58 -3.55 3.42
C TYR A 256 11.06 -3.75 3.77
N LEU A 257 11.80 -2.66 3.96
CA LEU A 257 13.22 -2.75 4.34
C LEU A 257 13.39 -3.44 5.70
N HIS A 258 12.56 -3.09 6.69
CA HIS A 258 12.51 -3.80 7.97
C HIS A 258 12.12 -5.27 7.81
N ALA A 259 11.09 -5.56 7.02
CA ALA A 259 10.64 -6.93 6.80
C ALA A 259 11.71 -7.82 6.15
N LEU A 260 12.48 -7.26 5.21
CA LEU A 260 13.50 -7.98 4.44
C LEU A 260 14.90 -7.93 5.08
N ASN A 261 15.09 -7.14 6.13
CA ASN A 261 16.36 -6.93 6.82
C ASN A 261 17.46 -6.43 5.87
N VAL A 262 17.14 -5.35 5.14
CA VAL A 262 18.01 -4.69 4.14
C VAL A 262 18.35 -3.28 4.58
#